data_AF-A0A1D2WB87-F1
#
_entry.id   AF-A0A1D2WB87-F1
#
_cell.length_a   1.000
_cell.length_b   1.000
_cell.length_c   1.000
_cell.angle_alpha   90.00
_cell.angle_beta   90.00
_cell.angle_gamma   90.00
#
_symmetry.space_group_name_H-M   'P 1'
#
loop_
_entity.id
_entity.type
_entity.pdbx_description
1 polymer ?
#
loop_
_entity_poly.entity_id
_entity_poly.type
_entity_poly.pdbx_seq_one_letter_code
_entity_poly.pdbx_strand_id
1 'polypeptide(L)'
;MTITEITGYIVLVLLVYSVYIIPKAIGEYQGVFKEPADPFFGKMKEDCKWTHGMTFKSMIIGFIGGLLVMLIIQEQVQRYFGIPASAFVIFIILIPITIYALKKSKKNKIIAKNRNIEEEKISS
;
A
#
# COMPACT_ATOMS: atom_id res chain seq x y z
N MET A 1 -31.66 11.01 -7.22
CA MET A 1 -30.48 11.82 -7.57
C MET A 1 -29.45 11.82 -6.44
N THR A 2 -29.85 12.16 -5.22
CA THR A 2 -28.95 12.22 -4.04
C THR A 2 -28.22 10.91 -3.72
N ILE A 3 -28.89 9.75 -3.76
CA ILE A 3 -28.26 8.46 -3.41
C ILE A 3 -27.13 8.10 -4.39
N THR A 4 -27.35 8.29 -5.69
CA THR A 4 -26.38 7.97 -6.75
C THR A 4 -25.17 8.89 -6.75
N GLU A 5 -25.38 10.18 -6.45
CA GLU A 5 -24.29 11.15 -6.29
C GLU A 5 -23.43 10.84 -5.06
N ILE A 6 -24.06 10.57 -3.91
CA ILE A 6 -23.36 10.17 -2.69
C ILE A 6 -22.56 8.88 -2.91
N THR A 7 -23.15 7.88 -3.56
CA THR A 7 -22.40 6.64 -3.89
C THR A 7 -21.29 6.88 -4.90
N GLY A 8 -21.44 7.81 -5.85
CA GLY A 8 -20.36 8.25 -6.73
C GLY A 8 -19.16 8.82 -5.96
N TYR A 9 -19.41 9.68 -4.97
CA TYR A 9 -18.34 10.19 -4.11
C TYR A 9 -17.69 9.09 -3.27
N ILE A 10 -18.46 8.13 -2.76
CA ILE A 10 -17.93 6.99 -2.02
C ILE A 10 -16.99 6.16 -2.92
N VAL A 11 -17.38 5.88 -4.16
CA VAL A 11 -16.53 5.17 -5.13
C VAL A 11 -15.22 5.93 -5.36
N LEU A 12 -15.29 7.25 -5.56
CA LEU A 12 -14.10 8.09 -5.73
C LEU A 12 -13.16 7.98 -4.52
N VAL A 13 -13.69 8.11 -3.29
CA VAL A 13 -12.90 7.99 -2.05
C VAL A 13 -12.27 6.60 -1.93
N LEU A 14 -13.02 5.54 -2.26
CA LEU A 14 -12.51 4.17 -2.24
C LEU A 14 -11.41 3.95 -3.28
N LEU A 15 -11.52 4.52 -4.47
CA LEU A 15 -10.46 4.47 -5.48
C LEU A 15 -9.21 5.21 -5.02
N VAL A 16 -9.34 6.43 -4.50
CA VAL A 16 -8.20 7.18 -3.95
C VAL A 16 -7.54 6.39 -2.81
N TYR A 17 -8.34 5.76 -1.95
CA TYR A 17 -7.82 4.90 -0.90
C TYR A 17 -7.12 3.65 -1.45
N SER A 18 -7.65 3.05 -2.53
CA SER A 18 -7.03 1.90 -3.22
C SER A 18 -5.62 2.23 -3.74
N VAL A 19 -5.45 3.45 -4.27
CA VAL A 19 -4.17 3.96 -4.79
C VAL A 19 -3.09 4.00 -3.72
N TYR A 20 -3.47 4.24 -2.46
CA TYR A 20 -2.54 4.23 -1.34
C TYR A 20 -2.33 2.82 -0.78
N ILE A 21 -3.42 2.08 -0.52
CA ILE A 21 -3.34 0.85 0.26
C ILE A 21 -2.79 -0.33 -0.54
N ILE A 22 -3.02 -0.39 -1.86
CA ILE A 22 -2.52 -1.50 -2.70
C ILE A 22 -1.00 -1.46 -2.82
N PRO A 23 -0.35 -0.34 -3.22
CA PRO A 23 1.11 -0.25 -3.18
C PRO A 23 1.69 -0.51 -1.81
N LYS A 24 1.03 -0.01 -0.75
CA LYS A 24 1.45 -0.25 0.63
C LYS A 24 1.43 -1.73 0.98
N ALA A 25 0.36 -2.44 0.63
CA ALA A 25 0.26 -3.88 0.88
C ALA A 25 1.36 -4.66 0.13
N ILE A 26 1.65 -4.30 -1.11
CA ILE A 26 2.72 -4.91 -1.91
C ILE A 26 4.10 -4.62 -1.30
N GLY A 27 4.35 -3.37 -0.89
CA GLY A 27 5.60 -2.99 -0.22
C GLY A 27 5.80 -3.75 1.10
N GLU A 28 4.75 -3.87 1.91
CA GLU A 28 4.82 -4.65 3.16
C GLU A 28 5.00 -6.16 2.92
N TYR A 29 4.54 -6.68 1.78
CA TYR A 29 4.77 -8.07 1.37
C TYR A 29 6.26 -8.33 1.11
N GLN A 30 6.98 -7.38 0.52
CA GLN A 30 8.42 -7.49 0.25
C GLN A 30 9.26 -7.61 1.53
N GLY A 31 8.72 -7.17 2.68
CA GLY A 31 9.34 -7.32 3.98
C GLY A 31 10.29 -6.18 4.35
N VAL A 32 11.27 -6.50 5.19
CA VAL A 32 12.24 -5.52 5.70
C VAL A 32 13.45 -5.47 4.76
N PHE A 33 13.82 -4.27 4.33
CA PHE A 33 14.97 -4.02 3.47
C PHE A 33 15.85 -2.93 4.09
N LYS A 34 17.15 -2.94 3.77
CA LYS A 34 18.06 -1.87 4.19
C LYS A 34 17.93 -0.73 3.20
N GLU A 35 17.77 0.50 3.68
CA GLU A 35 17.71 1.66 2.80
C GLU A 35 18.97 1.72 1.93
N PRO A 36 18.85 1.90 0.60
CA PRO A 36 20.01 2.12 -0.23
C PRO A 36 20.68 3.44 0.19
N ALA A 37 22.01 3.48 0.18
CA ALA A 37 22.75 4.72 0.35
C ALA A 37 22.40 5.64 -0.82
N ASP A 38 21.82 6.80 -0.52
CA ASP A 38 21.46 7.79 -1.53
C ASP A 38 22.42 8.98 -1.42
N PRO A 39 23.42 9.07 -2.34
CA PRO A 39 24.37 10.16 -2.33
C PRO A 39 23.72 11.53 -2.61
N PHE A 40 22.51 11.55 -3.19
CA PHE A 40 21.78 12.80 -3.44
C PHE A 40 21.30 13.47 -2.14
N PHE A 41 21.01 12.68 -1.10
CA PHE A 41 20.56 13.16 0.21
C PHE A 41 21.67 13.16 1.27
N GLY A 42 22.93 12.88 0.88
CA GLY A 42 24.07 12.82 1.80
C GLY A 42 24.02 11.65 2.79
N LYS A 43 23.19 10.62 2.55
CA LYS A 43 23.13 9.43 3.41
C LYS A 43 24.33 8.53 3.15
N MET A 44 25.23 8.41 4.12
CA MET A 44 26.33 7.45 4.06
C MET A 44 25.84 6.03 4.39
N LYS A 45 26.59 5.00 3.99
CA LYS A 45 26.23 3.59 4.22
C LYS A 45 26.03 3.26 5.72
N GLU A 46 26.66 4.01 6.60
CA GLU A 46 26.60 3.85 8.05
C GLU A 46 25.27 4.36 8.64
N ASP A 47 24.61 5.31 7.96
CA ASP A 47 23.30 5.86 8.37
C ASP A 47 22.11 5.04 7.84
N CYS A 48 22.38 4.05 6.97
CA CYS A 48 21.35 3.23 6.34
C CYS A 48 20.72 2.27 7.36
N LYS A 49 19.49 2.54 7.76
CA LYS A 49 18.71 1.68 8.66
C LYS A 49 17.88 0.66 7.89
N TRP A 50 17.62 -0.48 8.52
CA TRP A 50 16.58 -1.42 8.10
C TRP A 50 15.22 -0.75 8.24
N THR A 51 14.46 -0.76 7.15
CA THR A 51 13.13 -0.16 7.01
C THR A 51 12.18 -1.15 6.33
N HIS A 52 10.90 -0.79 6.22
CA HIS A 52 9.89 -1.58 5.54
C HIS A 52 8.86 -0.69 4.85
N GLY A 53 8.01 -1.28 4.02
CA GLY A 53 6.89 -0.59 3.40
C GLY A 53 7.13 -0.26 1.93
N MET A 54 6.70 0.92 1.50
CA MET A 54 6.64 1.28 0.08
C MET A 54 8.02 1.62 -0.49
N THR A 55 8.49 0.78 -1.41
CA THR A 55 9.58 1.10 -2.34
C THR A 55 9.03 1.75 -3.61
N PHE A 56 9.88 2.46 -4.36
CA PHE A 56 9.52 3.00 -5.68
C PHE A 56 8.98 1.91 -6.63
N LYS A 57 9.58 0.72 -6.60
CA LYS A 57 9.10 -0.45 -7.37
C LYS A 57 7.70 -0.89 -6.94
N SER A 58 7.44 -0.99 -5.62
CA SER A 58 6.11 -1.35 -5.12
C SER A 58 5.04 -0.30 -5.45
N MET A 59 5.43 0.98 -5.52
CA MET A 59 4.57 2.06 -6.02
C MET A 59 4.19 1.82 -7.47
N ILE A 60 5.17 1.64 -8.36
CA ILE A 60 4.90 1.42 -9.79
C ILE A 60 3.99 0.20 -10.00
N ILE A 61 4.29 -0.92 -9.34
CA ILE A 61 3.50 -2.15 -9.48
C ILE A 61 2.08 -1.95 -8.94
N GLY A 62 1.92 -1.29 -7.79
CA GLY A 62 0.61 -1.05 -7.20
C GLY A 62 -0.22 -0.01 -7.97
N PHE A 63 0.42 1.03 -8.51
CA PHE A 63 -0.26 2.03 -9.34
C PHE A 63 -0.66 1.48 -10.70
N ILE A 64 0.25 0.83 -11.42
CA ILE A 64 -0.07 0.33 -12.77
C ILE A 64 -0.97 -0.90 -12.67
N GLY A 65 -0.60 -1.90 -11.86
CA GLY A 65 -1.35 -3.14 -11.76
C GLY A 65 -2.63 -2.99 -10.94
N GLY A 66 -2.52 -2.44 -9.74
CA GLY A 66 -3.64 -2.34 -8.80
C GLY A 66 -4.75 -1.39 -9.25
N LEU A 67 -4.39 -0.20 -9.73
CA LEU A 67 -5.37 0.79 -10.19
C LEU A 67 -6.13 0.30 -11.42
N LEU A 68 -5.43 -0.23 -12.44
CA LEU A 68 -6.07 -0.70 -13.67
C LEU A 68 -7.07 -1.83 -13.37
N VAL A 69 -6.68 -2.78 -12.52
CA VAL A 69 -7.58 -3.87 -12.11
C VAL A 69 -8.81 -3.33 -11.37
N MET A 70 -8.64 -2.37 -10.45
CA MET A 70 -9.76 -1.77 -9.73
C MET A 70 -10.71 -1.00 -10.66
N LEU A 71 -10.19 -0.26 -11.64
CA LEU A 71 -11.00 0.45 -12.62
C LEU A 71 -11.80 -0.51 -13.51
N ILE A 72 -11.18 -1.59 -13.97
CA ILE A 72 -11.87 -2.63 -14.77
C ILE A 72 -12.99 -3.27 -13.96
N ILE A 73 -12.72 -3.66 -12.71
CA ILE A 73 -13.74 -4.27 -11.84
C ILE A 73 -14.89 -3.29 -11.61
N GLN A 74 -14.58 -2.03 -11.31
CA GLN A 74 -15.59 -1.00 -11.11
C GLN A 74 -16.46 -0.81 -12.35
N GLU A 75 -15.86 -0.64 -13.52
CA GLU A 75 -16.59 -0.40 -14.78
C GLU A 75 -17.54 -1.56 -15.09
N GLN A 76 -17.07 -2.81 -14.95
CA GLN A 76 -17.89 -4.00 -15.17
C GLN A 76 -19.06 -4.05 -14.17
N VAL A 77 -18.78 -3.90 -12.88
CA VAL A 77 -19.84 -3.97 -11.85
C VAL A 77 -20.84 -2.83 -12.02
N GLN A 78 -20.37 -1.62 -12.32
CA GLN A 78 -21.23 -0.45 -12.53
C GLN A 78 -22.14 -0.64 -13.75
N ARG A 79 -21.65 -1.27 -14.82
CA ARG A 79 -22.44 -1.55 -16.02
C ARG A 79 -23.57 -2.55 -15.77
N TYR A 80 -23.34 -3.59 -14.97
CA TYR A 80 -24.32 -4.65 -14.73
C TYR A 80 -25.23 -4.42 -13.51
N PHE A 81 -24.71 -3.78 -12.45
CA PHE A 81 -25.37 -3.68 -11.15
C PHE A 81 -25.51 -2.24 -10.63
N GLY A 82 -24.97 -1.25 -11.36
CA GLY A 82 -25.03 0.17 -11.00
C GLY A 82 -23.95 0.62 -10.00
N ILE A 83 -23.93 1.93 -9.74
CA ILE A 83 -22.91 2.61 -8.91
C ILE A 83 -22.87 2.08 -7.46
N PRO A 84 -24.00 1.87 -6.76
CA PRO A 84 -23.97 1.39 -5.37
C PRO A 84 -23.32 0.01 -5.21
N ALA A 85 -23.59 -0.91 -6.14
CA ALA A 85 -22.99 -2.23 -6.14
C ALA A 85 -21.47 -2.16 -6.36
N SER A 86 -21.00 -1.28 -7.25
CA SER A 86 -19.56 -1.09 -7.50
C SER A 86 -18.82 -0.62 -6.24
N ALA A 87 -19.41 0.31 -5.47
CA ALA A 87 -18.85 0.77 -4.21
C ALA A 87 -18.68 -0.37 -3.20
N PHE A 88 -19.71 -1.21 -3.09
CA PHE A 88 -19.72 -2.36 -2.17
C PHE A 88 -18.66 -3.40 -2.55
N VAL A 89 -18.51 -3.70 -3.84
CA VAL A 89 -17.48 -4.64 -4.33
C VAL A 89 -16.09 -4.11 -4.05
N ILE A 90 -15.81 -2.85 -4.36
CA ILE A 90 -14.51 -2.23 -4.07
C ILE A 90 -14.22 -2.28 -2.56
N PHE A 91 -15.22 -1.97 -1.74
CA PHE A 91 -15.08 -2.03 -0.27
C PHE A 91 -14.71 -3.44 0.21
N ILE A 92 -15.40 -4.47 -0.28
CA ILE A 92 -15.09 -5.88 0.03
C ILE A 92 -13.67 -6.26 -0.35
N ILE A 93 -13.17 -5.79 -1.50
CA ILE A 93 -11.79 -6.08 -1.94
C ILE A 93 -10.77 -5.34 -1.07
N LEU A 94 -11.04 -4.09 -0.69
CA LEU A 94 -10.09 -3.26 0.06
C LEU A 94 -9.94 -3.66 1.53
N ILE A 95 -10.97 -4.22 2.17
CA ILE A 95 -10.92 -4.68 3.57
C ILE A 95 -9.78 -5.69 3.81
N PRO A 96 -9.71 -6.85 3.14
CA PRO A 96 -8.68 -7.84 3.39
C PRO A 96 -7.28 -7.31 3.07
N ILE A 97 -7.14 -6.50 2.02
CA ILE A 97 -5.87 -5.85 1.65
C ILE A 97 -5.41 -4.91 2.77
N THR A 98 -6.32 -4.10 3.31
CA THR A 98 -6.03 -3.19 4.42
C THR A 98 -5.61 -3.94 5.68
N ILE A 99 -6.37 -4.98 6.06
CA ILE A 99 -6.05 -5.81 7.23
C ILE A 99 -4.68 -6.47 7.07
N TYR A 100 -4.41 -7.01 5.89
CA TYR A 100 -3.11 -7.60 5.57
C TYR A 100 -1.97 -6.58 5.72
N ALA A 101 -2.10 -5.41 5.09
CA ALA A 101 -1.10 -4.35 5.13
C ALA A 101 -0.82 -3.91 6.57
N LEU A 102 -1.85 -3.66 7.37
CA LEU A 102 -1.70 -3.25 8.77
C LEU A 102 -1.03 -4.32 9.63
N LYS A 103 -1.44 -5.59 9.49
CA LYS A 103 -0.86 -6.70 10.25
C LYS A 103 0.61 -6.92 9.88
N LYS A 104 0.94 -6.86 8.61
CA LYS A 104 2.30 -7.07 8.10
C LYS A 104 3.21 -5.89 8.48
N SER A 105 2.71 -4.66 8.36
CA SER A 105 3.42 -3.44 8.77
C SER A 105 3.85 -3.48 10.24
N LYS A 106 2.95 -3.89 11.15
CA LYS A 106 3.29 -4.07 12.58
C LYS A 106 4.43 -5.08 12.79
N LYS A 107 4.40 -6.21 12.07
CA LYS A 107 5.44 -7.23 12.16
C LYS A 107 6.78 -6.73 11.61
N ASN A 108 6.75 -6.12 10.44
CA ASN A 108 7.95 -5.60 9.77
C ASN A 108 8.62 -4.49 10.59
N LYS A 109 7.83 -3.62 11.25
CA LYS A 109 8.35 -2.59 12.15
C LYS A 109 9.17 -3.16 13.31
N ILE A 110 8.70 -4.27 13.90
CA ILE A 110 9.41 -4.95 15.00
C ILE A 110 10.71 -5.57 14.47
N ILE A 111 10.65 -6.25 13.33
CA ILE A 111 11.83 -6.90 12.72
C ILE A 111 12.88 -5.85 12.34
N ALA A 112 12.48 -4.73 11.73
CA ALA A 112 13.35 -3.63 11.37
C ALA A 112 14.04 -3.03 12.60
N LYS A 113 13.27 -2.78 13.67
CA LYS A 113 13.81 -2.26 14.94
C LYS A 113 14.85 -3.21 15.54
N ASN A 114 14.57 -4.50 15.59
CA ASN A 114 15.49 -5.49 16.16
C ASN A 114 16.79 -5.58 15.36
N ARG A 115 16.72 -5.59 14.02
CA ARG A 115 17.92 -5.60 13.15
C ARG A 115 18.78 -4.36 13.33
N ASN A 116 18.18 -3.18 13.48
CA ASN A 116 18.93 -1.95 13.72
C ASN A 116 19.68 -1.99 15.07
N ILE A 117 19.04 -2.52 16.12
CA ILE A 117 19.68 -2.68 17.44
C ILE A 117 20.82 -3.70 17.40
N GLU A 118 20.66 -4.79 16.63
CA GLU A 118 21.70 -5.80 16.46
C GLU A 118 22.92 -5.23 15.72
N GLU A 119 22.72 -4.45 14.65
CA GLU A 119 23.82 -3.79 13.95
C GLU A 119 24.56 -2.78 14.84
N GLU A 120 23.84 -1.96 15.62
CA GLU A 120 24.44 -0.99 16.54
C GLU A 120 25.33 -1.67 17.61
N LYS A 121 24.97 -2.88 18.06
CA LYS A 121 25.75 -3.69 19.02
C LYS A 121 27.01 -4.35 18.43
N ILE A 122 27.05 -4.59 17.13
CA ILE A 122 28.20 -5.21 16.45
C ILE A 122 29.24 -4.14 16.10
N SER A 123 28.80 -2.89 15.89
CA SER A 123 29.66 -1.75 15.57
C SER A 123 30.22 -1.02 16.80
N SER A 124 29.84 -1.41 18.02
CA SER A 124 30.33 -0.86 19.30
C SER A 124 31.36 -1.76 19.97
#